data_AF-A0A954Z4R7-F1
#
_entry.id   AF-A0A954Z4R7-F1
#
_cell.length_a   1.000
_cell.length_b   1.000
_cell.length_c   1.000
_cell.angle_alpha   90.00
_cell.angle_beta   90.00
_cell.angle_gamma   90.00
#
_symmetry.space_group_name_H-M   'P 1'
#
loop_
_entity.id
_entity.type
_entity.pdbx_description
1 polymer ?
#
loop_
_entity_poly.entity_id
_entity_poly.type
_entity_poly.pdbx_seq_one_letter_code
_entity_poly.pdbx_strand_id
1 'polypeptide(L)'
;PAGEDYAEIWNLTGDRTWNDDNDRGSGLNGLPPSNPARLPAGGNLAVIELPPVPPSLHLQVDPATGFARLTSVVEKSVTLQSYNVESTAGALDAPAWSASNLAARGVDSGAESSAPGQSWQIVNGDAQQVFEAYLFGGSTIAPMGSLLLGKIVDPFTVGAEPELTLEFASFDDDNTSTFATLGAPVEFVSFEVGAIYAADFDQSGAVDAADLTRWAQGFGAIDGALQANGDSNGDGVVDGADFLAWQRQLGAGAASVTAGQPVPEATTLALSVGLGLSLAFLKRRRSG
;
A
#
# COMPACT_ATOMS: atom_id res chain seq x y z
N PRO A 1 17.60 -36.83 3.92
CA PRO A 1 18.49 -36.00 3.07
C PRO A 1 17.73 -35.63 1.80
N ALA A 2 17.49 -34.33 1.65
CA ALA A 2 16.59 -33.72 0.68
C ALA A 2 16.97 -34.00 -0.78
N GLY A 3 15.97 -34.16 -1.63
CA GLY A 3 16.06 -34.18 -3.08
C GLY A 3 14.76 -33.63 -3.64
N GLU A 4 14.88 -32.58 -4.43
CA GLU A 4 13.86 -31.66 -4.92
C GLU A 4 12.80 -32.35 -5.80
N ASP A 5 11.51 -32.14 -5.50
CA ASP A 5 10.39 -32.51 -6.38
C ASP A 5 10.16 -31.36 -7.38
N TYR A 6 10.65 -31.54 -8.60
CA TYR A 6 10.25 -30.73 -9.75
C TYR A 6 8.92 -31.28 -10.28
N ALA A 7 7.82 -30.58 -10.02
CA ALA A 7 6.54 -30.85 -10.67
C ALA A 7 6.52 -30.21 -12.06
N GLU A 8 6.75 -31.01 -13.11
CA GLU A 8 6.51 -30.58 -14.49
C GLU A 8 5.00 -30.46 -14.74
N ILE A 9 4.54 -29.23 -15.01
CA ILE A 9 3.16 -28.89 -15.35
C ILE A 9 2.94 -29.21 -16.85
N TRP A 10 2.12 -30.23 -17.15
CA TRP A 10 1.62 -30.44 -18.51
C TRP A 10 0.31 -29.68 -18.71
N ASN A 11 0.36 -28.60 -19.49
CA ASN A 11 -0.81 -27.87 -19.92
C ASN A 11 -1.50 -28.64 -21.07
N LEU A 12 -2.55 -29.40 -20.78
CA LEU A 12 -3.34 -30.13 -21.77
C LEU A 12 -4.48 -29.25 -22.32
N THR A 13 -4.14 -28.32 -23.20
CA THR A 13 -5.10 -27.78 -24.17
C THR A 13 -4.74 -28.31 -25.55
N GLY A 14 -5.50 -29.28 -26.04
CA GLY A 14 -5.41 -29.72 -27.42
C GLY A 14 -5.86 -31.16 -27.59
N ASP A 15 -7.10 -31.32 -28.02
CA ASP A 15 -7.57 -32.50 -28.74
C ASP A 15 -6.59 -32.83 -29.87
N ARG A 16 -5.79 -33.89 -29.67
CA ARG A 16 -4.99 -34.52 -30.72
C ARG A 16 -5.11 -36.03 -30.56
N THR A 17 -5.93 -36.64 -31.41
CA THR A 17 -5.79 -38.04 -31.77
C THR A 17 -4.35 -38.30 -32.19
N TRP A 18 -3.61 -39.06 -31.39
CA TRP A 18 -2.25 -39.48 -31.70
C TRP A 18 -2.29 -40.52 -32.82
N ASN A 19 -1.54 -40.29 -33.90
CA ASN A 19 -1.40 -41.20 -35.04
C ASN A 19 0.05 -41.70 -35.09
N ASP A 20 0.28 -42.94 -34.67
CA ASP A 20 1.57 -43.64 -34.73
C ASP A 20 1.96 -43.98 -36.17
N ASP A 21 2.37 -43.00 -36.96
CA ASP A 21 2.98 -43.29 -38.25
C ASP A 21 4.05 -42.25 -38.57
N ASN A 22 5.11 -42.23 -37.76
CA ASN A 22 6.47 -41.93 -38.22
C ASN A 22 7.45 -41.97 -37.05
N ASP A 23 8.17 -43.08 -36.90
CA ASP A 23 9.62 -42.97 -36.85
C ASP A 23 10.31 -44.28 -37.24
N ARG A 24 10.76 -44.35 -38.49
CA ARG A 24 11.77 -45.31 -38.95
C ARG A 24 13.08 -44.56 -39.13
N GLY A 25 13.94 -44.64 -38.12
CA GLY A 25 15.38 -44.75 -38.33
C GLY A 25 16.27 -43.62 -37.79
N SER A 26 17.39 -44.07 -37.21
CA SER A 26 18.65 -43.35 -36.96
C SER A 26 18.83 -42.61 -35.63
N GLY A 27 19.03 -43.40 -34.57
CA GLY A 27 20.30 -43.44 -33.84
C GLY A 27 20.77 -42.20 -33.07
N LEU A 28 20.44 -42.14 -31.78
CA LEU A 28 21.36 -41.75 -30.72
C LEU A 28 21.07 -42.59 -29.46
N ASN A 29 22.08 -43.35 -29.03
CA ASN A 29 22.08 -44.16 -27.81
C ASN A 29 22.15 -43.24 -26.58
N GLY A 30 21.27 -43.43 -25.59
CA GLY A 30 21.52 -42.83 -24.25
C GLY A 30 20.39 -42.70 -23.24
N LEU A 31 19.12 -42.92 -23.58
CA LEU A 31 18.01 -42.83 -22.61
C LEU A 31 17.45 -44.22 -22.29
N PRO A 32 17.26 -44.59 -21.01
CA PRO A 32 16.46 -45.78 -20.69
C PRO A 32 15.07 -45.58 -21.30
N PRO A 33 14.42 -46.63 -21.82
CA PRO A 33 13.05 -46.51 -22.29
C PRO A 33 12.22 -46.00 -21.13
N SER A 34 11.75 -44.75 -21.22
CA SER A 34 10.70 -44.25 -20.37
C SER A 34 9.53 -45.19 -20.60
N ASN A 35 9.34 -46.13 -19.68
CA ASN A 35 8.17 -46.96 -19.62
C ASN A 35 6.99 -45.99 -19.63
N PRO A 36 6.20 -45.88 -20.71
CA PRO A 36 5.01 -45.06 -20.66
C PRO A 36 4.20 -45.68 -19.52
N ALA A 37 3.97 -44.93 -18.45
CA ALA A 37 3.20 -45.40 -17.32
C ALA A 37 1.87 -45.91 -17.91
N ARG A 38 1.77 -47.24 -18.04
CA ARG A 38 0.61 -47.89 -18.61
C ARG A 38 -0.46 -47.72 -17.56
N LEU A 39 -1.27 -46.66 -17.72
CA LEU A 39 -2.43 -46.44 -16.87
C LEU A 39 -3.20 -47.78 -16.84
N PRO A 40 -3.49 -48.34 -15.65
CA PRO A 40 -4.32 -49.52 -15.56
C PRO A 40 -5.61 -49.26 -16.33
N ALA A 41 -5.96 -50.15 -17.25
CA ALA A 41 -7.23 -50.07 -17.96
C ALA A 41 -8.36 -50.12 -16.91
N GLY A 42 -8.97 -48.97 -16.62
CA GLY A 42 -9.96 -48.80 -15.55
C GLY A 42 -9.56 -47.82 -14.43
N GLY A 43 -8.41 -47.14 -14.51
CA GLY A 43 -8.07 -46.05 -13.59
C GLY A 43 -8.88 -44.79 -13.89
N ASN A 44 -9.73 -44.38 -12.95
CA ASN A 44 -10.36 -43.06 -13.03
C ASN A 44 -9.26 -41.99 -12.88
N LEU A 45 -9.17 -41.08 -13.85
CA LEU A 45 -8.40 -39.85 -13.68
C LEU A 45 -9.10 -39.05 -12.57
N ALA A 46 -8.51 -39.05 -11.38
CA ALA A 46 -8.95 -38.16 -10.32
C ALA A 46 -8.45 -36.76 -10.68
N VAL A 47 -9.38 -35.87 -11.07
CA VAL A 47 -9.11 -34.44 -11.03
C VAL A 47 -8.95 -34.09 -9.55
N ILE A 48 -7.73 -33.85 -9.11
CA ILE A 48 -7.47 -33.27 -7.79
C ILE A 48 -7.78 -31.80 -7.96
N GLU A 49 -9.01 -31.42 -7.64
CA GLU A 49 -9.38 -30.01 -7.49
C GLU A 49 -8.69 -29.51 -6.22
N LEU A 50 -7.57 -28.81 -6.40
CA LEU A 50 -6.92 -28.13 -5.29
C LEU A 50 -7.91 -27.09 -4.75
N PRO A 51 -8.02 -26.93 -3.42
CA PRO A 51 -8.84 -25.85 -2.89
C PRO A 51 -8.36 -24.52 -3.47
N PRO A 52 -9.27 -23.59 -3.79
CA PRO A 52 -8.88 -22.27 -4.29
C PRO A 52 -7.95 -21.63 -3.28
N VAL A 53 -6.83 -21.08 -3.76
CA VAL A 53 -5.90 -20.33 -2.92
C VAL A 53 -6.68 -19.16 -2.31
N PRO A 54 -6.74 -19.04 -0.98
CA PRO A 54 -7.46 -17.93 -0.37
C PRO A 54 -6.81 -16.61 -0.78
N PRO A 55 -7.61 -15.57 -1.03
CA PRO A 55 -7.11 -14.26 -1.42
C PRO A 55 -6.23 -13.68 -0.31
N SER A 56 -5.10 -13.08 -0.69
CA SER A 56 -4.12 -12.51 0.25
C SER A 56 -4.55 -11.15 0.82
N LEU A 57 -5.46 -10.45 0.13
CA LEU A 57 -5.96 -9.14 0.49
C LEU A 57 -7.49 -9.12 0.55
N HIS A 58 -8.03 -8.40 1.53
CA HIS A 58 -9.45 -8.07 1.62
C HIS A 58 -9.64 -6.56 1.38
N LEU A 59 -10.72 -6.17 0.71
CA LEU A 59 -11.19 -4.79 0.69
C LEU A 59 -11.98 -4.52 1.98
N GLN A 60 -11.60 -3.49 2.72
CA GLN A 60 -12.40 -2.99 3.83
C GLN A 60 -12.90 -1.60 3.49
N VAL A 61 -14.20 -1.37 3.64
CA VAL A 61 -14.86 -0.07 3.42
C VAL A 61 -15.47 0.40 4.73
N ASP A 62 -15.18 1.62 5.13
CA ASP A 62 -15.81 2.23 6.29
C ASP A 62 -17.18 2.79 5.89
N PRO A 63 -18.30 2.24 6.41
CA PRO A 63 -19.64 2.65 5.98
C PRO A 63 -20.05 4.04 6.47
N ALA A 64 -19.32 4.64 7.42
CA ALA A 64 -19.60 5.97 7.94
C ALA A 64 -18.88 7.08 7.15
N THR A 65 -17.69 6.78 6.64
CA THR A 65 -16.84 7.78 5.96
C THR A 65 -16.71 7.55 4.46
N GLY A 66 -16.91 6.31 4.01
CA GLY A 66 -16.75 5.88 2.63
C GLY A 66 -15.29 5.62 2.20
N PHE A 67 -14.34 5.70 3.13
CA PHE A 67 -12.96 5.33 2.88
C PHE A 67 -12.80 3.82 2.72
N ALA A 68 -11.91 3.40 1.83
CA ALA A 68 -11.53 2.01 1.67
C ALA A 68 -10.03 1.78 1.86
N ARG A 69 -9.69 0.58 2.30
CA ARG A 69 -8.32 0.08 2.40
C ARG A 69 -8.24 -1.38 1.97
N LEU A 70 -7.11 -1.76 1.40
CA LEU A 70 -6.74 -3.17 1.27
C LEU A 70 -6.03 -3.61 2.54
N THR A 71 -6.44 -4.74 3.09
CA THR A 71 -5.85 -5.32 4.30
C THR A 71 -5.27 -6.69 3.97
N SER A 72 -4.00 -6.90 4.32
CA SER A 72 -3.36 -8.20 4.19
C SER A 72 -3.88 -9.15 5.27
N VAL A 73 -4.23 -10.36 4.86
CA VAL A 73 -4.63 -11.46 5.77
C VAL A 73 -3.55 -12.54 5.88
N VAL A 74 -2.36 -12.25 5.36
CA VAL A 74 -1.21 -13.16 5.36
C VAL A 74 -0.06 -12.63 6.21
N GLU A 75 0.76 -13.53 6.72
CA GLU A 75 1.95 -13.21 7.53
C GLU A 75 3.18 -12.80 6.70
N LYS A 76 2.97 -12.53 5.41
CA LYS A 76 3.98 -12.10 4.47
C LYS A 76 3.60 -10.76 3.85
N SER A 77 4.59 -10.04 3.32
CA SER A 77 4.34 -8.83 2.57
C SER A 77 3.64 -9.17 1.25
N VAL A 78 2.76 -8.29 0.78
CA VAL A 78 2.12 -8.39 -0.53
C VAL A 78 2.44 -7.14 -1.32
N THR A 79 3.08 -7.27 -2.48
CA THR A 79 3.32 -6.13 -3.37
C THR A 79 2.16 -5.97 -4.32
N LEU A 80 1.33 -4.96 -4.09
CA LEU A 80 0.17 -4.64 -4.91
C LEU A 80 0.60 -3.94 -6.20
N GLN A 81 0.14 -4.44 -7.34
CA GLN A 81 0.40 -3.87 -8.66
C GLN A 81 -0.85 -3.17 -9.23
N SER A 82 -2.04 -3.68 -8.94
CA SER A 82 -3.30 -3.05 -9.37
C SER A 82 -4.46 -3.44 -8.47
N TYR A 83 -5.51 -2.62 -8.48
CA TYR A 83 -6.82 -2.98 -7.91
C TYR A 83 -7.95 -2.44 -8.80
N ASN A 84 -8.98 -3.25 -8.98
CA ASN A 84 -10.22 -2.93 -9.68
C ASN A 84 -11.38 -3.19 -8.71
N VAL A 85 -12.12 -2.14 -8.36
CA VAL A 85 -13.34 -2.25 -7.56
C VAL A 85 -14.52 -1.91 -8.46
N GLU A 86 -15.47 -2.83 -8.54
CA GLU A 86 -16.68 -2.64 -9.35
C GLU A 86 -17.93 -2.60 -8.47
N SER A 87 -18.95 -1.88 -8.95
CA SER A 87 -20.29 -1.87 -8.38
C SER A 87 -21.34 -1.96 -9.47
N THR A 88 -22.07 -3.08 -9.51
CA THR A 88 -23.19 -3.27 -10.43
C THR A 88 -24.24 -2.17 -10.29
N ALA A 89 -24.44 -1.68 -9.06
CA ALA A 89 -25.43 -0.67 -8.71
C ALA A 89 -24.98 0.78 -8.98
N GLY A 90 -23.73 1.01 -9.38
CA GLY A 90 -23.22 2.36 -9.59
C GLY A 90 -22.92 3.10 -8.28
N ALA A 91 -22.38 2.40 -7.28
CA ALA A 91 -22.20 2.93 -5.93
C ALA A 91 -20.96 3.83 -5.72
N LEU A 92 -20.05 3.88 -6.69
CA LEU A 92 -18.72 4.45 -6.50
C LEU A 92 -18.74 5.97 -6.65
N ASP A 93 -18.06 6.65 -5.73
CA ASP A 93 -17.83 8.09 -5.75
C ASP A 93 -16.49 8.35 -6.47
N ALA A 94 -16.49 8.17 -7.80
CA ALA A 94 -15.29 8.35 -8.62
C ALA A 94 -14.62 9.73 -8.43
N PRO A 95 -15.36 10.86 -8.31
CA PRO A 95 -14.75 12.14 -7.98
C PRO A 95 -13.99 12.14 -6.65
N ALA A 96 -14.61 11.67 -5.56
CA ALA A 96 -13.93 11.63 -4.27
C ALA A 96 -12.76 10.65 -4.24
N TRP A 97 -12.89 9.53 -4.95
CA TRP A 97 -11.83 8.54 -5.11
C TRP A 97 -10.64 9.16 -5.85
N SER A 98 -10.87 9.77 -7.02
CA SER A 98 -9.82 10.40 -7.83
C SER A 98 -9.06 11.51 -7.11
N ALA A 99 -9.66 12.12 -6.08
CA ALA A 99 -9.04 13.16 -5.26
C ALA A 99 -8.23 12.62 -4.07
N SER A 100 -8.34 11.32 -3.74
CA SER A 100 -7.76 10.74 -2.51
C SER A 100 -7.09 9.37 -2.71
N ASN A 101 -7.09 8.87 -3.94
CA ASN A 101 -6.53 7.57 -4.33
C ASN A 101 -5.00 7.54 -4.32
N LEU A 102 -4.42 6.40 -4.73
CA LEU A 102 -2.98 6.21 -4.66
C LEU A 102 -2.23 7.13 -5.64
N ALA A 103 -2.82 7.36 -6.82
CA ALA A 103 -2.25 8.26 -7.82
C ALA A 103 -2.24 9.72 -7.33
N ALA A 104 -3.36 10.22 -6.80
CA ALA A 104 -3.46 11.59 -6.29
C ALA A 104 -2.49 11.86 -5.15
N ARG A 105 -2.29 10.87 -4.27
CA ARG A 105 -1.35 10.96 -3.16
C ARG A 105 0.11 10.77 -3.59
N GLY A 106 0.35 10.24 -4.79
CA GLY A 106 1.68 9.89 -5.27
C GLY A 106 2.33 8.77 -4.45
N VAL A 107 1.54 7.78 -4.00
CA VAL A 107 2.04 6.63 -3.21
C VAL A 107 3.15 5.93 -3.98
N ASP A 108 4.30 5.72 -3.33
CA ASP A 108 5.49 5.11 -3.94
C ASP A 108 5.94 5.75 -5.27
N SER A 109 5.52 6.99 -5.54
CA SER A 109 6.01 7.73 -6.71
C SER A 109 7.43 8.23 -6.44
N GLY A 110 8.32 8.02 -7.40
CA GLY A 110 9.64 8.62 -7.37
C GLY A 110 9.54 10.14 -7.56
N ALA A 111 10.57 10.87 -7.13
CA ALA A 111 10.66 12.32 -7.32
C ALA A 111 10.65 12.76 -8.81
N GLU A 112 10.83 11.82 -9.75
CA GLU A 112 11.15 12.08 -11.16
C GLU A 112 10.20 11.39 -12.17
N SER A 113 9.17 10.66 -11.75
CA SER A 113 8.49 9.71 -12.65
C SER A 113 7.03 10.07 -12.96
N SER A 114 6.82 11.05 -13.84
CA SER A 114 5.55 11.21 -14.59
C SER A 114 5.45 10.27 -15.80
N ALA A 115 6.47 9.44 -16.03
CA ALA A 115 6.48 8.46 -17.13
C ALA A 115 5.38 7.40 -16.93
N PRO A 116 4.62 7.05 -17.98
CA PRO A 116 3.58 6.02 -17.89
C PRO A 116 4.07 4.73 -17.25
N GLY A 117 3.29 4.21 -16.30
CA GLY A 117 3.57 2.97 -15.60
C GLY A 117 4.61 3.02 -14.49
N GLN A 118 5.25 4.17 -14.23
CA GLN A 118 6.26 4.33 -13.17
C GLN A 118 5.69 4.83 -11.83
N SER A 119 4.39 5.07 -11.75
CA SER A 119 3.64 5.41 -10.55
C SER A 119 2.24 4.83 -10.65
N TRP A 120 1.44 4.97 -9.58
CA TRP A 120 0.01 4.69 -9.64
C TRP A 120 -0.69 5.60 -10.65
N GLN A 121 -1.51 5.00 -11.51
CA GLN A 121 -2.28 5.70 -12.52
C GLN A 121 -3.72 5.20 -12.53
N ILE A 122 -4.65 6.14 -12.70
CA ILE A 122 -6.06 5.85 -12.92
C ILE A 122 -6.21 5.19 -14.29
N VAL A 123 -6.74 3.97 -14.31
CA VAL A 123 -7.09 3.23 -15.53
C VAL A 123 -8.54 3.49 -15.90
N ASN A 124 -9.45 3.43 -14.92
CA ASN A 124 -10.85 3.85 -15.08
C ASN A 124 -11.40 4.44 -13.77
N GLY A 125 -12.39 5.31 -13.89
CA GLY A 125 -13.05 5.96 -12.77
C GLY A 125 -14.44 6.46 -13.15
N ASP A 126 -15.46 5.71 -12.76
CA ASP A 126 -16.87 6.07 -12.91
C ASP A 126 -17.70 5.48 -11.74
N ALA A 127 -19.02 5.63 -11.78
CA ALA A 127 -19.89 5.15 -10.71
C ALA A 127 -19.89 3.62 -10.55
N GLN A 128 -19.53 2.88 -11.60
CA GLN A 128 -19.54 1.41 -11.64
C GLN A 128 -18.16 0.79 -11.50
N GLN A 129 -17.08 1.53 -11.79
CA GLN A 129 -15.73 1.03 -11.66
C GLN A 129 -14.73 2.10 -11.23
N VAL A 130 -13.90 1.76 -10.23
CA VAL A 130 -12.66 2.48 -9.93
C VAL A 130 -11.49 1.52 -10.07
N PHE A 131 -10.53 1.88 -10.92
CA PHE A 131 -9.40 1.02 -11.27
C PHE A 131 -8.13 1.83 -11.33
N GLU A 132 -7.15 1.44 -10.51
CA GLU A 132 -5.79 1.96 -10.49
C GLU A 132 -4.74 0.86 -10.74
N ALA A 133 -3.64 1.23 -11.39
CA ALA A 133 -2.52 0.33 -11.65
C ALA A 133 -1.16 1.04 -11.58
N TYR A 134 -0.15 0.27 -11.16
CA TYR A 134 1.27 0.62 -11.21
C TYR A 134 1.98 -0.40 -12.12
N LEU A 135 2.04 -0.12 -13.43
CA LEU A 135 2.43 -1.13 -14.44
C LEU A 135 3.84 -1.70 -14.26
N PHE A 136 4.82 -0.87 -13.90
CA PHE A 136 6.24 -1.25 -13.79
C PHE A 136 6.75 -1.28 -12.34
N GLY A 137 5.85 -1.27 -11.36
CA GLY A 137 6.17 -1.27 -9.94
C GLY A 137 5.00 -1.75 -9.09
N GLY A 138 4.95 -1.30 -7.85
CA GLY A 138 3.87 -1.64 -6.94
C GLY A 138 4.10 -1.09 -5.54
N SER A 139 3.07 -1.18 -4.71
CA SER A 139 3.13 -0.78 -3.30
C SER A 139 3.20 -2.00 -2.40
N THR A 140 4.17 -2.00 -1.48
CA THR A 140 4.32 -3.10 -0.53
C THR A 140 3.37 -2.92 0.66
N ILE A 141 2.47 -3.87 0.84
CA ILE A 141 1.64 -4.00 2.04
C ILE A 141 2.37 -4.95 2.99
N ALA A 142 2.71 -4.46 4.18
CA ALA A 142 3.38 -5.25 5.22
C ALA A 142 2.54 -6.48 5.65
N PRO A 143 3.14 -7.49 6.29
CA PRO A 143 2.40 -8.59 6.91
C PRO A 143 1.29 -8.06 7.81
N MET A 144 0.06 -8.54 7.60
CA MET A 144 -1.14 -8.05 8.32
C MET A 144 -1.35 -6.53 8.27
N GLY A 145 -0.69 -5.83 7.36
CA GLY A 145 -0.77 -4.39 7.17
C GLY A 145 -1.96 -4.00 6.31
N SER A 146 -2.12 -2.68 6.12
CA SER A 146 -3.16 -2.13 5.26
C SER A 146 -2.67 -0.98 4.40
N LEU A 147 -3.25 -0.82 3.22
CA LEU A 147 -3.03 0.29 2.31
C LEU A 147 -4.35 1.03 2.05
N LEU A 148 -4.40 2.32 2.37
CA LEU A 148 -5.58 3.16 2.14
C LEU A 148 -5.73 3.48 0.65
N LEU A 149 -6.88 3.15 0.06
CA LEU A 149 -7.23 3.39 -1.35
C LEU A 149 -7.93 4.73 -1.59
N GLY A 150 -8.26 5.47 -0.53
CA GLY A 150 -9.02 6.71 -0.60
C GLY A 150 -10.53 6.49 -0.39
N LYS A 151 -11.31 7.52 -0.66
CA LYS A 151 -12.77 7.51 -0.50
C LYS A 151 -13.43 6.96 -1.76
N ILE A 152 -13.95 5.73 -1.72
CA ILE A 152 -14.49 5.05 -2.90
C ILE A 152 -16.02 5.10 -3.00
N VAL A 153 -16.72 5.38 -1.90
CA VAL A 153 -18.19 5.44 -1.87
C VAL A 153 -18.65 6.69 -1.14
N ASP A 154 -19.82 7.22 -1.54
CA ASP A 154 -20.52 8.22 -0.75
C ASP A 154 -21.48 7.50 0.22
N PRO A 155 -21.21 7.52 1.54
CA PRO A 155 -22.02 6.78 2.52
C PRO A 155 -23.48 7.25 2.58
N PHE A 156 -23.80 8.41 2.01
CA PHE A 156 -25.15 8.97 2.00
C PHE A 156 -25.96 8.67 0.73
N THR A 157 -25.32 8.23 -0.36
CA THR A 157 -25.97 8.10 -1.67
C THR A 157 -26.50 6.69 -1.95
N VAL A 158 -25.87 5.63 -1.41
CA VAL A 158 -26.15 4.24 -1.82
C VAL A 158 -26.73 3.35 -0.70
N GLY A 159 -26.97 3.92 0.48
CA GLY A 159 -27.16 3.13 1.70
C GLY A 159 -25.81 2.60 2.22
N ALA A 160 -25.80 2.02 3.43
CA ALA A 160 -24.56 1.77 4.17
C ALA A 160 -23.62 0.72 3.52
N GLU A 161 -24.12 -0.13 2.62
CA GLU A 161 -23.45 -1.38 2.23
C GLU A 161 -23.67 -1.70 0.74
N PRO A 162 -22.98 -1.02 -0.20
CA PRO A 162 -23.10 -1.32 -1.63
C PRO A 162 -22.58 -2.71 -2.00
N GLU A 163 -23.13 -3.30 -3.07
CA GLU A 163 -22.52 -4.46 -3.70
C GLU A 163 -21.23 -4.03 -4.39
N LEU A 164 -20.11 -4.56 -3.91
CA LEU A 164 -18.78 -4.31 -4.42
C LEU A 164 -18.06 -5.63 -4.70
N THR A 165 -17.29 -5.67 -5.79
CA THR A 165 -16.34 -6.74 -6.08
C THR A 165 -14.93 -6.16 -6.09
N LEU A 166 -13.95 -6.96 -5.67
CA LEU A 166 -12.54 -6.63 -5.75
C LEU A 166 -11.82 -7.63 -6.67
N GLU A 167 -11.11 -7.10 -7.65
CA GLU A 167 -10.04 -7.78 -8.36
C GLU A 167 -8.73 -7.03 -8.09
N PHE A 168 -7.63 -7.76 -7.93
CA PHE A 168 -6.31 -7.14 -7.77
C PHE A 168 -5.21 -7.98 -8.42
N ALA A 169 -4.16 -7.31 -8.86
CA ALA A 169 -2.91 -7.95 -9.24
C ALA A 169 -1.85 -7.68 -8.18
N SER A 170 -1.11 -8.72 -7.77
CA SER A 170 0.02 -8.62 -6.86
C SER A 170 1.20 -9.45 -7.35
N PHE A 171 2.39 -9.15 -6.84
CA PHE A 171 3.54 -10.01 -7.07
C PHE A 171 3.73 -11.04 -5.95
N ASP A 172 4.34 -12.17 -6.29
CA ASP A 172 4.92 -13.09 -5.30
C ASP A 172 6.07 -12.43 -4.50
N ASP A 173 6.47 -13.07 -3.40
CA ASP A 173 7.53 -12.62 -2.49
C ASP A 173 8.83 -12.19 -3.20
N ASP A 174 9.16 -12.82 -4.34
CA ASP A 174 10.37 -12.54 -5.12
C ASP A 174 10.16 -11.53 -6.27
N ASN A 175 8.97 -10.91 -6.36
CA ASN A 175 8.61 -9.93 -7.37
C ASN A 175 8.75 -10.41 -8.84
N THR A 176 8.63 -11.72 -9.06
CA THR A 176 8.93 -12.35 -10.37
C THR A 176 7.69 -12.79 -11.14
N SER A 177 6.57 -13.00 -10.45
CA SER A 177 5.31 -13.45 -11.05
C SER A 177 4.16 -12.58 -10.55
N THR A 178 3.29 -12.14 -11.47
CA THR A 178 2.05 -11.43 -11.17
C THR A 178 0.90 -12.43 -11.02
N PHE A 179 0.14 -12.30 -9.94
CA PHE A 179 -1.06 -13.06 -9.64
C PHE A 179 -2.27 -12.15 -9.69
N ALA A 180 -3.24 -12.50 -10.53
CA ALA A 180 -4.55 -11.85 -10.53
C ALA A 180 -5.50 -12.64 -9.62
N THR A 181 -6.06 -11.97 -8.63
CA THR A 181 -7.07 -12.54 -7.73
C THR A 181 -8.42 -11.95 -8.06
N LEU A 182 -9.39 -12.81 -8.38
CA LEU A 182 -10.75 -12.43 -8.72
C LEU A 182 -11.71 -12.66 -7.55
N GLY A 183 -12.58 -11.70 -7.29
CA GLY A 183 -13.64 -11.84 -6.28
C GLY A 183 -13.11 -11.91 -4.85
N ALA A 184 -12.07 -11.11 -4.55
CA ALA A 184 -11.54 -11.02 -3.20
C ALA A 184 -12.60 -10.45 -2.23
N PRO A 185 -12.62 -10.87 -0.95
CA PRO A 185 -13.61 -10.44 0.02
C PRO A 185 -13.68 -8.92 0.15
N VAL A 186 -14.92 -8.44 0.22
CA VAL A 186 -15.25 -7.07 0.61
C VAL A 186 -15.95 -7.11 1.94
N GLU A 187 -15.43 -6.35 2.89
CA GLU A 187 -15.96 -6.23 4.25
C GLU A 187 -16.29 -4.77 4.53
N PHE A 188 -17.44 -4.52 5.16
CA PHE A 188 -17.79 -3.21 5.66
C PHE A 188 -17.53 -3.15 7.16
N VAL A 189 -16.49 -2.41 7.52
CA VAL A 189 -15.96 -2.39 8.88
C VAL A 189 -15.57 -0.96 9.19
N SER A 190 -15.96 -0.47 10.37
CA SER A 190 -15.51 0.84 10.82
C SER A 190 -14.02 0.81 11.15
N PHE A 191 -13.27 1.77 10.62
CA PHE A 191 -11.85 1.95 10.94
C PHE A 191 -11.48 3.42 11.04
N GLU A 192 -10.46 3.70 11.84
CA GLU A 192 -9.92 5.05 11.93
C GLU A 192 -9.02 5.30 10.72
N VAL A 193 -9.40 6.29 9.91
CA VAL A 193 -8.52 6.88 8.91
C VAL A 193 -7.74 7.99 9.61
N GLY A 194 -6.43 7.83 9.73
CA GLY A 194 -5.57 8.94 10.14
C GLY A 194 -5.83 10.13 9.23
N ALA A 195 -5.83 11.35 9.77
CA ALA A 195 -6.06 12.53 8.95
C ALA A 195 -5.06 12.57 7.78
N ILE A 196 -5.58 12.63 6.56
CA ILE A 196 -4.75 12.78 5.37
C ILE A 196 -4.37 14.25 5.27
N TYR A 197 -3.08 14.54 5.44
CA TYR A 197 -2.59 15.90 5.35
C TYR A 197 -2.12 16.19 3.93
N ALA A 198 -2.54 17.34 3.41
CA ALA A 198 -2.13 17.81 2.10
C ALA A 198 -0.59 17.93 1.98
N ALA A 199 0.08 18.27 3.08
CA ALA A 199 1.52 18.47 3.16
C ALA A 199 2.31 17.29 3.75
N ASP A 200 1.67 16.11 3.93
CA ASP A 200 2.35 14.85 4.24
C ASP A 200 2.81 14.23 2.92
N PHE A 201 3.97 14.68 2.45
CA PHE A 201 4.55 14.36 1.16
C PHE A 201 5.32 13.03 1.19
N ASP A 202 5.78 12.59 2.35
CA ASP A 202 6.39 11.26 2.49
C ASP A 202 5.41 10.16 2.92
N GLN A 203 4.16 10.53 3.20
CA GLN A 203 3.05 9.66 3.58
C GLN A 203 3.29 8.89 4.87
N SER A 204 4.08 9.46 5.78
CA SER A 204 4.33 8.91 7.10
C SER A 204 3.13 9.05 8.05
N GLY A 205 2.12 9.86 7.67
CA GLY A 205 0.97 10.20 8.50
C GLY A 205 1.22 11.41 9.40
N ALA A 206 2.38 12.07 9.28
CA ALA A 206 2.75 13.28 10.02
C ALA A 206 3.28 14.33 9.05
N VAL A 207 3.09 15.62 9.38
CA VAL A 207 3.69 16.73 8.64
C VAL A 207 4.87 17.26 9.43
N ASP A 208 6.09 16.95 9.00
CA ASP A 208 7.33 17.29 9.67
C ASP A 208 8.47 17.72 8.72
N ALA A 209 9.72 17.63 9.17
CA ALA A 209 10.89 18.05 8.41
C ALA A 209 11.23 17.11 7.24
N ALA A 210 10.77 15.86 7.27
CA ALA A 210 10.90 14.93 6.16
C ALA A 210 10.09 15.41 4.95
N ASP A 211 8.87 15.91 5.19
CA ASP A 211 8.03 16.52 4.14
C ASP A 211 8.68 17.78 3.56
N LEU A 212 9.26 18.63 4.40
CA LEU A 212 9.97 19.80 3.90
C LEU A 212 11.10 19.40 2.94
N THR A 213 11.77 18.29 3.22
CA THR A 213 12.83 17.76 2.35
C THR A 213 12.25 17.30 1.00
N ARG A 214 11.07 16.68 0.99
CA ARG A 214 10.34 16.31 -0.24
C ARG A 214 9.93 17.53 -1.05
N TRP A 215 9.30 18.53 -0.41
CA TRP A 215 8.95 19.78 -1.07
C TRP A 215 10.17 20.47 -1.69
N ALA A 216 11.29 20.53 -0.95
CA ALA A 216 12.51 21.16 -1.44
C ALA A 216 13.11 20.43 -2.66
N GLN A 217 12.87 19.12 -2.79
CA GLN A 217 13.29 18.33 -3.96
C GLN A 217 12.41 18.61 -5.19
N GLY A 218 11.11 18.80 -5.02
CA GLY A 218 10.19 19.09 -6.12
C GLY A 218 10.06 20.57 -6.50
N PHE A 219 10.56 21.49 -5.65
CA PHE A 219 10.41 22.93 -5.86
C PHE A 219 10.85 23.38 -7.27
N GLY A 220 9.94 24.09 -7.95
CA GLY A 220 10.14 24.56 -9.32
C GLY A 220 9.60 23.62 -10.39
N ALA A 221 8.99 22.49 -10.04
CA ALA A 221 8.11 21.76 -10.94
C ALA A 221 6.97 22.67 -11.40
N ILE A 222 6.71 22.70 -12.71
CA ILE A 222 5.74 23.61 -13.35
C ILE A 222 4.52 22.90 -13.94
N ASP A 223 4.52 21.56 -13.93
CA ASP A 223 3.43 20.71 -14.39
C ASP A 223 3.66 19.27 -13.90
N GLY A 224 2.57 18.52 -13.72
CA GLY A 224 2.59 17.08 -13.44
C GLY A 224 3.16 16.67 -12.08
N ALA A 225 3.36 17.61 -11.14
CA ALA A 225 3.69 17.27 -9.77
C ALA A 225 2.52 16.55 -9.08
N LEU A 226 2.84 15.59 -8.22
CA LEU A 226 1.89 14.93 -7.32
C LEU A 226 2.15 15.42 -5.89
N GLN A 227 1.24 15.05 -4.98
CA GLN A 227 1.42 15.33 -3.56
C GLN A 227 2.79 14.90 -3.05
N ALA A 228 3.26 13.69 -3.37
CA ALA A 228 4.57 13.21 -2.93
C ALA A 228 5.77 14.02 -3.46
N ASN A 229 5.57 14.83 -4.51
CA ASN A 229 6.57 15.75 -5.04
C ASN A 229 6.56 17.11 -4.34
N GLY A 230 5.62 17.35 -3.41
CA GLY A 230 5.45 18.62 -2.72
C GLY A 230 4.30 19.47 -3.25
N ASP A 231 3.44 18.96 -4.13
CA ASP A 231 2.24 19.67 -4.59
C ASP A 231 1.08 19.41 -3.62
N SER A 232 0.95 20.28 -2.63
CA SER A 232 -0.07 20.15 -1.58
C SER A 232 -1.46 20.56 -2.05
N ASN A 233 -1.56 21.32 -3.15
CA ASN A 233 -2.80 21.94 -3.58
C ASN A 233 -3.42 21.22 -4.81
N GLY A 234 -2.65 20.34 -5.44
CA GLY A 234 -3.04 19.50 -6.57
C GLY A 234 -3.07 20.25 -7.92
N ASP A 235 -2.35 21.36 -8.07
CA ASP A 235 -2.31 22.15 -9.31
C ASP A 235 -1.20 21.72 -10.29
N GLY A 236 -0.41 20.71 -9.92
CA GLY A 236 0.69 20.18 -10.70
C GLY A 236 1.98 21.00 -10.62
N VAL A 237 2.01 22.07 -9.82
CA VAL A 237 3.16 22.95 -9.58
C VAL A 237 3.65 22.75 -8.15
N VAL A 238 4.96 22.89 -7.93
CA VAL A 238 5.53 22.90 -6.57
C VAL A 238 6.16 24.25 -6.31
N ASP A 239 5.46 25.10 -5.56
CA ASP A 239 5.88 26.47 -5.32
C ASP A 239 5.66 26.95 -3.87
N GLY A 240 5.61 28.28 -3.69
CA GLY A 240 5.42 28.90 -2.38
C GLY A 240 4.03 28.67 -1.77
N ALA A 241 3.00 28.39 -2.57
CA ALA A 241 1.68 28.01 -2.08
C ALA A 241 1.74 26.70 -1.31
N ASP A 242 2.54 25.74 -1.80
CA ASP A 242 2.71 24.45 -1.15
C ASP A 242 3.56 24.51 0.09
N PHE A 243 4.62 25.31 0.04
CA PHE A 243 5.41 25.61 1.22
C PHE A 243 4.54 26.22 2.33
N LEU A 244 3.64 27.13 1.98
CA LEU A 244 2.71 27.72 2.93
C LEU A 244 1.68 26.70 3.46
N ALA A 245 1.28 25.70 2.66
CA ALA A 245 0.46 24.60 3.15
C ALA A 245 1.23 23.75 4.18
N TRP A 246 2.47 23.37 3.88
CA TRP A 246 3.35 22.69 4.81
C TRP A 246 3.55 23.47 6.11
N GLN A 247 3.84 24.77 6.04
CA GLN A 247 3.99 25.61 7.24
C GLN A 247 2.73 25.65 8.11
N ARG A 248 1.54 25.64 7.49
CA ARG A 248 0.26 25.64 8.21
C ARG A 248 -0.07 24.29 8.84
N GLN A 249 0.44 23.20 8.27
CA GLN A 249 0.19 21.84 8.73
C GLN A 249 1.33 21.26 9.57
N LEU A 250 2.47 21.94 9.68
CA LEU A 250 3.63 21.48 10.46
C LEU A 250 3.24 21.07 11.89
N GLY A 251 3.58 19.83 12.26
CA GLY A 251 3.25 19.22 13.55
C GLY A 251 1.89 18.51 13.57
N ALA A 252 1.12 18.55 12.49
CA ALA A 252 -0.06 17.70 12.35
C ALA A 252 0.36 16.23 12.23
N GLY A 253 -0.47 15.31 12.74
CA GLY A 253 -0.17 13.87 12.74
C GLY A 253 0.92 13.43 13.72
N ALA A 254 1.73 14.35 14.24
CA ALA A 254 2.62 14.06 15.36
C ALA A 254 1.77 13.67 16.58
N ALA A 255 2.04 12.50 17.15
CA ALA A 255 1.45 12.11 18.43
C ALA A 255 1.70 13.25 19.42
N SER A 256 0.62 13.85 19.93
CA SER A 256 0.72 14.87 20.96
C SER A 256 1.47 14.27 22.14
N VAL A 257 2.76 14.60 22.25
CA VAL A 257 3.49 14.39 23.50
C VAL A 257 2.77 15.24 24.53
N THR A 258 1.92 14.60 25.33
CA THR A 258 1.36 15.22 26.52
C THR A 258 2.53 15.81 27.29
N ALA A 259 2.56 17.14 27.41
CA ALA A 259 3.54 17.87 28.20
C ALA A 259 3.36 17.47 29.68
N GLY A 260 3.99 16.36 30.05
CA GLY A 260 3.79 15.66 31.31
C GLY A 260 5.11 15.41 32.01
N GLN A 261 6.00 16.39 32.05
CA GLN A 261 7.03 16.46 33.08
C GLN A 261 7.11 17.91 33.59
N PRO A 262 6.76 18.18 34.86
CA PRO A 262 7.09 19.46 35.45
C PRO A 262 8.61 19.61 35.41
N VAL A 263 9.10 20.59 34.65
CA VAL A 263 10.49 21.00 34.70
C VAL A 263 10.79 21.39 36.16
N PRO A 264 11.88 20.92 36.78
CA PRO A 264 12.19 21.25 38.18
C PRO A 264 12.64 22.72 38.32
N GLU A 265 11.68 23.65 38.25
CA GLU A 265 11.94 25.09 38.40
C GLU A 265 11.97 25.51 39.88
N ALA A 266 11.51 24.64 40.79
CA ALA A 266 11.41 24.94 42.22
C ALA A 266 12.76 24.83 42.99
N THR A 267 13.78 24.15 42.46
CA THR A 267 15.04 23.91 43.20
C THR A 267 16.10 24.99 42.95
N THR A 268 16.07 25.70 41.82
CA THR A 268 17.07 26.72 41.45
C THR A 268 16.96 27.98 42.32
N LEU A 269 15.73 28.38 42.65
CA LEU A 269 15.45 29.47 43.61
C LEU A 269 15.83 29.07 45.03
N ALA A 270 15.57 27.81 45.43
CA ALA A 270 15.97 27.32 46.75
C ALA A 270 17.50 27.25 46.92
N LEU A 271 18.22 26.82 45.88
CA LEU A 271 19.69 26.78 45.88
C LEU A 271 20.31 28.18 45.90
N SER A 272 19.79 29.14 45.13
CA SER A 272 20.31 30.51 45.12
C SER A 272 20.05 31.26 46.43
N VAL A 273 18.87 31.08 47.04
CA VAL A 273 18.58 31.63 48.38
C VAL A 273 19.44 30.96 49.46
N GLY A 274 19.59 29.63 49.41
CA GLY A 274 20.45 28.89 50.35
C GLY A 274 21.92 29.30 50.29
N LEU A 275 22.46 29.51 49.08
CA LEU A 275 23.83 29.99 48.88
C LEU A 275 24.00 31.44 49.38
N GLY A 276 23.03 32.31 49.09
CA GLY A 276 23.03 33.70 49.53
C GLY A 276 23.04 33.85 51.06
N LEU A 277 22.23 33.06 51.75
CA LEU A 277 22.18 33.04 53.22
C LEU A 277 23.49 32.50 53.81
N SER A 278 24.04 31.42 53.26
CA SER A 278 25.30 30.81 53.73
C SER A 278 26.49 31.77 53.63
N LEU A 279 26.58 32.53 52.53
CA LEU A 279 27.62 33.53 52.33
C LEU A 279 27.48 34.74 53.27
N ALA A 280 26.24 35.16 53.59
CA ALA A 280 26.00 36.22 54.55
C ALA A 280 26.42 35.83 55.98
N PHE A 281 26.17 34.59 56.39
CA PHE A 281 26.61 34.07 57.69
C PHE A 281 28.14 33.96 57.80
N LEU A 282 28.82 33.57 56.72
CA LEU A 282 30.28 33.50 56.67
C LEU A 282 30.94 34.90 56.74
N LYS A 283 30.33 35.92 56.13
CA LYS A 283 30.82 37.30 56.21
C LYS A 283 30.73 37.87 57.64
N ARG A 284 29.63 37.59 58.35
CA ARG A 284 29.41 38.10 59.71
C ARG A 284 30.37 37.52 60.75
N ARG A 285 30.84 36.28 60.58
CA ARG A 285 31.84 35.64 61.46
C ARG A 285 33.27 36.17 61.32
N ARG A 286 33.59 36.89 60.24
CA ARG A 286 34.95 37.43 60.00
C ARG A 286 35.10 38.88 60.45
N SER A 287 34.05 39.50 60.98
CA SER A 287 34.01 40.93 61.36
C SER A 287 33.81 41.18 62.85
N GLY A 288 33.97 40.16 63.70
CA GLY A 288 34.04 40.28 65.16
C GLY A 288 35.33 39.65 65.65
#